data_AF-A0A512B3S6-F1
#
_entry.id   AF-A0A512B3S6-F1
#
_cell.length_a   1.000
_cell.length_b   1.000
_cell.length_c   1.000
_cell.angle_alpha   90.00
_cell.angle_beta   90.00
_cell.angle_gamma   90.00
#
_symmetry.space_group_name_H-M   'P 1'
#
loop_
_entity.id
_entity.type
_entity.pdbx_description
1 polymer ?
#
loop_
_entity_poly.entity_id
_entity_poly.type
_entity_poly.pdbx_seq_one_letter_code
_entity_poly.pdbx_strand_id
1 'polypeptide(L)'
;MRNPFKHNSSLRKTGVYKLIGNSLVEFEELPGNGSINAVVKDLGFGLSQIKTIFTFNSKTLDCIGVKIFTKQVVFASLRKDITALSLTSLNNELKRIDWEYEYSSHAIEEILNTGIEENNLTFDYLSSVTELIKESPTLFLAPSLKLYLSFENNLLIGFSSSEWNSTEAKWLKNLNEKLYSIMVSEATNHHDNELDAMEEVNIQCQAIRNIPNAMKNIHIPMHSKPNGTYNFYNLLAAHYNRKNTSIDEFKFINKGRFIELYPNELQVGNFIYKFSTVGMLDEVFLRESSD
;
A
#
# COMPACT_ATOMS: atom_id res chain seq x y z
N MET A 1 -38.85 27.88 46.17
CA MET A 1 -37.75 26.88 46.22
C MET A 1 -37.09 26.85 44.84
N ARG A 2 -35.80 27.22 44.75
CA ARG A 2 -35.00 27.14 43.51
C ARG A 2 -34.28 25.79 43.51
N ASN A 3 -34.43 25.04 42.43
CA ASN A 3 -33.79 23.73 42.26
C ASN A 3 -32.27 23.91 42.06
N PRO A 4 -31.39 23.37 42.94
CA PRO A 4 -29.95 23.64 42.92
C PRO A 4 -29.15 22.73 41.97
N PHE A 5 -29.81 21.83 41.24
CA PHE A 5 -29.15 20.91 40.29
C PHE A 5 -29.49 21.24 38.84
N LYS A 6 -29.11 22.44 38.40
CA LYS A 6 -28.88 22.67 36.97
C LYS A 6 -27.43 22.27 36.72
N HIS A 7 -27.22 21.01 36.31
CA HIS A 7 -25.96 20.64 35.67
C HIS A 7 -25.72 21.63 34.54
N ASN A 8 -24.64 22.41 34.62
CA ASN A 8 -24.09 23.11 33.46
C ASN A 8 -23.67 22.04 32.45
N SER A 9 -24.62 21.58 31.63
CA SER A 9 -24.30 20.94 30.38
C SER A 9 -23.56 21.99 29.56
N SER A 10 -22.25 21.85 29.38
CA SER A 10 -21.56 22.58 28.32
C SER A 10 -22.30 22.23 27.03
N LEU A 11 -23.09 23.16 26.50
CA LEU A 11 -23.75 22.96 25.23
C LEU A 11 -22.66 22.74 24.18
N ARG A 12 -22.70 21.56 23.55
CA ARG A 12 -21.91 21.23 22.36
C ARG A 12 -22.08 22.37 21.34
N LYS A 13 -20.96 22.91 20.85
CA LYS A 13 -20.96 23.96 19.82
C LYS A 13 -21.00 23.29 18.44
N THR A 14 -20.00 22.45 18.18
CA THR A 14 -19.78 21.81 16.88
C THR A 14 -19.60 20.30 17.04
N GLY A 15 -19.04 19.86 18.16
CA GLY A 15 -18.58 18.49 18.39
C GLY A 15 -17.31 18.13 17.62
N VAL A 16 -16.63 19.11 17.02
CA VAL A 16 -15.31 18.92 16.42
C VAL A 16 -14.29 19.59 17.33
N TYR A 17 -13.25 18.85 17.69
CA TYR A 17 -12.20 19.28 18.60
C TYR A 17 -10.88 19.32 17.86
N LYS A 18 -10.12 20.40 18.04
CA LYS A 18 -8.69 20.45 17.70
C LYS A 18 -7.85 20.13 18.91
N LEU A 19 -6.72 19.46 18.69
CA LEU A 19 -5.75 19.19 19.74
C LEU A 19 -4.68 20.28 19.74
N ILE A 20 -4.59 21.04 20.83
CA ILE A 20 -3.56 22.06 21.04
C ILE A 20 -2.73 21.63 22.25
N GLY A 21 -1.50 21.19 22.02
CA GLY A 21 -0.70 20.53 23.05
C GLY A 21 -1.41 19.27 23.57
N ASN A 22 -1.71 19.25 24.88
CA ASN A 22 -2.47 18.16 25.52
C ASN A 22 -3.93 18.55 25.82
N SER A 23 -4.45 19.59 25.18
CA SER A 23 -5.79 20.10 25.42
C SER A 23 -6.69 19.94 24.20
N LEU A 24 -7.89 19.41 24.43
CA LEU A 24 -8.95 19.37 23.43
C LEU A 24 -9.73 20.68 23.49
N VAL A 25 -9.73 21.40 22.37
CA VAL A 25 -10.44 22.67 22.22
C VAL A 25 -11.50 22.48 21.15
N GLU A 26 -12.77 22.62 21.52
CA GLU A 26 -13.86 22.55 20.57
C GLU A 26 -13.82 23.76 19.63
N PHE A 27 -14.14 23.55 18.36
CA PHE A 27 -14.34 24.66 17.44
C PHE A 27 -15.55 25.49 17.89
N GLU A 28 -15.38 26.80 17.91
CA GLU A 28 -16.45 27.76 18.18
C GLU A 28 -17.53 27.68 17.09
N GLU A 29 -17.09 27.65 15.83
CA GLU A 29 -17.91 27.45 14.64
C GLU A 29 -17.17 26.51 13.68
N LEU A 30 -17.92 25.73 12.89
CA LEU A 30 -17.32 24.83 11.91
C LEU A 30 -16.74 25.64 10.74
N PRO A 31 -15.49 25.41 10.34
CA PRO A 31 -14.89 26.13 9.23
C PRO A 31 -15.52 25.75 7.89
N GLY A 32 -15.65 26.74 7.00
CA GLY A 32 -16.15 26.57 5.64
C GLY A 32 -17.54 25.93 5.59
N ASN A 33 -17.66 24.82 4.86
CA ASN A 33 -18.91 24.05 4.74
C ASN A 33 -19.06 22.97 5.82
N GLY A 34 -18.21 22.96 6.84
CA GLY A 34 -18.19 21.95 7.90
C GLY A 34 -17.68 20.57 7.46
N SER A 35 -17.15 20.43 6.24
CA SER A 35 -16.49 19.20 5.81
C SER A 35 -15.16 19.00 6.53
N ILE A 36 -14.71 17.74 6.62
CA ILE A 36 -13.38 17.39 7.14
C ILE A 36 -12.27 18.14 6.39
N ASN A 37 -12.40 18.30 5.07
CA ASN A 37 -11.44 19.04 4.25
C ASN A 37 -11.37 20.53 4.65
N ALA A 38 -12.50 21.14 5.00
CA ALA A 38 -12.51 22.51 5.50
C ALA A 38 -11.84 22.62 6.88
N VAL A 39 -12.04 21.63 7.76
CA VAL A 39 -11.36 21.56 9.07
C VAL A 39 -9.85 21.43 8.90
N VAL A 40 -9.38 20.53 8.03
CA VAL A 40 -7.94 20.33 7.76
C VAL A 40 -7.28 21.62 7.25
N LYS A 41 -7.92 22.31 6.30
CA LYS A 41 -7.41 23.57 5.74
C LYS A 41 -7.39 24.70 6.77
N ASP A 42 -8.43 24.82 7.59
CA ASP A 42 -8.49 25.82 8.67
C ASP A 42 -7.38 25.62 9.71
N LEU A 43 -6.98 24.37 9.93
CA LEU A 43 -5.86 24.00 10.79
C LEU A 43 -4.48 24.24 10.13
N GLY A 44 -4.45 24.73 8.89
CA GLY A 44 -3.22 25.10 8.16
C GLY A 44 -2.52 23.95 7.46
N PHE A 45 -3.18 22.82 7.26
CA PHE A 45 -2.61 21.64 6.60
C PHE A 45 -3.08 21.47 5.16
N GLY A 46 -2.22 20.89 4.32
CA GLY A 46 -2.63 20.28 3.05
C GLY A 46 -3.50 19.04 3.28
N LEU A 47 -4.38 18.70 2.33
CA LEU A 47 -5.30 17.56 2.50
C LEU A 47 -4.54 16.23 2.63
N SER A 48 -3.50 16.03 1.81
CA SER A 48 -2.62 14.86 1.91
C SER A 48 -1.71 14.84 3.15
N GLN A 49 -1.66 15.92 3.94
CA GLN A 49 -0.88 15.97 5.18
C GLN A 49 -1.65 15.40 6.37
N ILE A 50 -2.95 15.14 6.25
CA ILE A 50 -3.76 14.60 7.34
C ILE A 50 -4.47 13.33 6.90
N LYS A 51 -4.14 12.20 7.54
CA LYS A 51 -4.92 10.96 7.40
C LYS A 51 -6.16 11.06 8.28
N THR A 52 -7.33 10.96 7.68
CA THR A 52 -8.58 10.82 8.42
C THR A 52 -8.91 9.34 8.59
N ILE A 53 -9.14 8.94 9.85
CA ILE A 53 -9.48 7.58 10.25
C ILE A 53 -10.92 7.59 10.73
N PHE A 54 -11.80 6.87 10.05
CA PHE A 54 -13.21 6.74 10.43
C PHE A 54 -13.38 5.67 11.51
N THR A 55 -13.96 6.04 12.64
CA THR A 55 -14.07 5.18 13.81
C THR A 55 -15.45 4.52 13.87
N PHE A 56 -15.71 3.60 12.92
CA PHE A 56 -17.02 2.95 12.76
C PHE A 56 -17.51 2.21 14.02
N ASN A 57 -16.59 1.63 14.79
CA ASN A 57 -16.90 0.89 16.03
C ASN A 57 -16.87 1.75 17.29
N SER A 58 -16.42 3.01 17.22
CA SER A 58 -16.43 3.90 18.37
C SER A 58 -17.85 4.37 18.63
N LYS A 59 -18.28 4.33 19.90
CA LYS A 59 -19.56 4.93 20.33
C LYS A 59 -19.45 6.45 20.49
N THR A 60 -18.23 6.98 20.53
CA THR A 60 -17.94 8.37 20.89
C THR A 60 -17.55 9.19 19.67
N LEU A 61 -16.61 8.66 18.88
CA LEU A 61 -15.98 9.34 17.77
C LEU A 61 -16.58 8.90 16.44
N ASP A 62 -16.69 9.86 15.53
CA ASP A 62 -17.01 9.65 14.12
C ASP A 62 -15.73 9.47 13.31
N CYS A 63 -14.77 10.39 13.48
CA CYS A 63 -13.44 10.30 12.88
C CYS A 63 -12.36 10.98 13.71
N ILE A 64 -11.10 10.63 13.41
CA ILE A 64 -9.90 11.21 13.97
C ILE A 64 -8.97 11.61 12.82
N GLY A 65 -8.48 12.85 12.83
CA GLY A 65 -7.45 13.31 11.91
C GLY A 65 -6.08 13.27 12.55
N VAL A 66 -5.12 12.58 11.93
CA VAL A 66 -3.73 12.47 12.37
C VAL A 66 -2.78 12.95 11.29
N LYS A 67 -1.61 13.47 11.67
CA LYS A 67 -0.56 13.73 10.68
C LYS A 67 -0.11 12.40 10.06
N ILE A 68 0.05 12.38 8.74
CA ILE A 68 0.49 11.17 8.02
C ILE A 68 1.78 10.61 8.60
N PHE A 69 1.92 9.28 8.57
CA PHE A 69 3.06 8.52 9.12
C PHE A 69 3.31 8.69 10.62
N THR A 70 2.39 9.33 11.34
CA THR A 70 2.44 9.48 12.80
C THR A 70 1.16 8.97 13.45
N LYS A 71 1.16 8.99 14.78
CA LYS A 71 -0.06 8.86 15.62
C LYS A 71 -0.47 10.18 16.25
N GLN A 72 0.11 11.30 15.78
CA GLN A 72 -0.15 12.62 16.34
C GLN A 72 -1.51 13.14 15.85
N VAL A 73 -2.46 13.21 16.78
CA VAL A 73 -3.79 13.76 16.51
C VAL A 73 -3.74 15.26 16.28
N VAL A 74 -4.48 15.70 15.27
CA VAL A 74 -4.68 17.11 14.95
C VAL A 74 -6.12 17.51 15.29
N PHE A 75 -7.10 16.68 14.94
CA PHE A 75 -8.50 16.90 15.29
C PHE A 75 -9.25 15.59 15.53
N ALA A 76 -10.41 15.69 16.18
CA ALA A 76 -11.35 14.59 16.37
C ALA A 76 -12.80 15.10 16.25
N SER A 77 -13.66 14.31 15.63
CA SER A 77 -15.09 14.60 15.48
C SER A 77 -15.93 13.65 16.31
N LEU A 78 -16.85 14.18 17.10
CA LEU A 78 -17.83 13.42 17.89
C LEU A 78 -19.02 12.98 17.04
N ARG A 79 -19.55 11.79 17.36
CA ARG A 79 -20.87 11.39 16.88
C ARG A 79 -21.95 12.35 17.33
N LYS A 80 -23.05 12.43 16.57
CA LYS A 80 -24.13 13.42 16.75
C LYS A 80 -24.72 13.48 18.17
N ASP A 81 -24.78 12.34 18.86
CA ASP A 81 -25.49 12.23 20.15
C ASP A 81 -24.55 12.45 21.36
N ILE A 82 -23.26 12.68 21.10
CA ILE A 82 -22.24 12.86 22.13
C ILE A 82 -22.00 14.34 22.35
N THR A 83 -21.96 14.75 23.62
CA THR A 83 -21.92 16.16 24.01
C THR A 83 -20.53 16.66 24.40
N ALA A 84 -19.59 15.75 24.71
CA ALA A 84 -18.24 16.12 25.12
C ALA A 84 -17.23 15.00 24.80
N LEU A 85 -15.98 15.40 24.50
CA LEU A 85 -14.86 14.48 24.32
C LEU A 85 -13.86 14.65 25.46
N SER A 86 -13.48 13.54 26.10
CA SER A 86 -12.35 13.52 27.02
C SER A 86 -11.07 13.04 26.33
N LEU A 87 -9.91 13.52 26.79
CA LEU A 87 -8.61 13.07 26.27
C LEU A 87 -8.42 11.56 26.51
N THR A 88 -8.91 11.04 27.64
CA THR A 88 -8.90 9.60 27.95
C THR A 88 -9.70 8.79 26.91
N SER A 89 -10.89 9.27 26.54
CA SER A 89 -11.71 8.63 25.51
C SER A 89 -11.00 8.62 24.15
N LEU A 90 -10.42 9.75 23.74
CA LEU A 90 -9.66 9.84 22.50
C LEU A 90 -8.46 8.87 22.49
N ASN A 91 -7.66 8.87 23.56
CA ASN A 91 -6.51 7.98 23.68
C ASN A 91 -6.89 6.50 23.68
N ASN A 92 -8.04 6.14 24.25
CA ASN A 92 -8.54 4.77 24.20
C ASN A 92 -8.94 4.35 22.78
N GLU A 93 -9.50 5.25 21.97
CA GLU A 93 -9.81 4.95 20.57
C GLU A 93 -8.54 4.85 19.72
N LEU A 94 -7.54 5.71 19.93
CA LEU A 94 -6.25 5.61 19.22
C LEU A 94 -5.54 4.27 19.42
N LYS A 95 -5.67 3.66 20.61
CA LYS A 95 -5.10 2.34 20.92
C LYS A 95 -5.78 1.19 20.18
N ARG A 96 -6.99 1.39 19.67
CA ARG A 96 -7.79 0.38 18.96
C ARG A 96 -7.60 0.44 17.44
N ILE A 97 -6.98 1.49 16.94
CA ILE A 97 -6.68 1.63 15.51
C ILE A 97 -5.65 0.57 15.12
N ASP A 98 -5.94 -0.16 14.06
CA ASP A 98 -4.98 -1.04 13.40
C ASP A 98 -4.03 -0.18 12.56
N TRP A 99 -2.93 0.23 13.19
CA TRP A 99 -1.93 1.08 12.55
C TRP A 99 -1.16 0.37 11.44
N GLU A 100 -1.08 -0.97 11.47
CA GLU A 100 -0.44 -1.74 10.41
C GLU A 100 -1.29 -1.74 9.14
N TYR A 101 -2.61 -1.75 9.30
CA TYR A 101 -3.54 -1.54 8.19
C TYR A 101 -3.48 -0.09 7.65
N GLU A 102 -3.64 0.91 8.53
CA GLU A 102 -3.67 2.33 8.13
C GLU A 102 -2.36 2.81 7.48
N TYR A 103 -1.23 2.20 7.84
CA TYR A 103 0.09 2.46 7.26
C TYR A 103 0.71 1.22 6.61
N SER A 104 -0.12 0.40 5.96
CA SER A 104 0.38 -0.64 5.06
C SER A 104 1.20 -0.02 3.92
N SER A 105 2.12 -0.79 3.31
CA SER A 105 2.95 -0.28 2.21
C SER A 105 2.10 0.33 1.09
N HIS A 106 0.96 -0.28 0.76
CA HIS A 106 0.02 0.25 -0.22
C HIS A 106 -0.58 1.60 0.20
N ALA A 107 -1.03 1.72 1.45
CA ALA A 107 -1.60 2.97 1.97
C ALA A 107 -0.55 4.10 2.02
N ILE A 108 0.70 3.77 2.35
CA ILE A 108 1.81 4.75 2.33
C ILE A 108 2.01 5.29 0.92
N GLU A 109 2.04 4.42 -0.09
CA GLU A 109 2.22 4.82 -1.49
C GLU A 109 1.06 5.67 -2.00
N GLU A 110 -0.18 5.34 -1.63
CA GLU A 110 -1.36 6.14 -1.96
C GLU A 110 -1.25 7.56 -1.37
N ILE A 111 -0.86 7.69 -0.09
CA ILE A 111 -0.65 8.98 0.57
C ILE A 111 0.43 9.79 -0.15
N LEU A 112 1.56 9.18 -0.48
CA LEU A 112 2.67 9.87 -1.14
C LEU A 112 2.31 10.30 -2.56
N ASN A 113 1.66 9.44 -3.35
CA ASN A 113 1.20 9.76 -4.70
C ASN A 113 0.22 10.93 -4.67
N THR A 114 -0.79 10.90 -3.79
CA THR A 114 -1.74 12.00 -3.63
C THR A 114 -1.01 13.30 -3.26
N GLY A 115 -0.03 13.23 -2.36
CA GLY A 115 0.76 14.40 -1.96
C GLY A 115 1.67 14.98 -3.04
N ILE A 116 2.16 14.13 -3.97
CA ILE A 116 2.90 14.55 -5.17
C ILE A 116 1.93 15.25 -6.14
N GLU A 117 0.77 14.64 -6.43
CA GLU A 117 -0.26 15.23 -7.29
C GLU A 117 -0.75 16.60 -6.77
N GLU A 118 -0.92 16.71 -5.45
CA GLU A 118 -1.37 17.95 -4.80
C GLU A 118 -0.23 18.96 -4.53
N ASN A 119 1.03 18.61 -4.80
CA ASN A 119 2.21 19.45 -4.54
C ASN A 119 2.28 20.01 -3.10
N ASN A 120 1.93 19.19 -2.10
CA ASN A 120 1.82 19.66 -0.71
C ASN A 120 2.69 18.89 0.30
N LEU A 121 3.47 17.91 -0.16
CA LEU A 121 4.45 17.22 0.68
C LEU A 121 5.83 17.86 0.52
N THR A 122 6.11 18.85 1.36
CA THR A 122 7.42 19.51 1.41
C THR A 122 8.44 18.68 2.21
N PHE A 123 9.73 18.90 1.96
CA PHE A 123 10.81 18.32 2.79
C PHE A 123 10.64 18.66 4.28
N ASP A 124 10.34 19.93 4.60
CA ASP A 124 10.16 20.38 5.99
C ASP A 124 9.01 19.64 6.69
N TYR A 125 7.87 19.51 5.99
CA TYR A 125 6.73 18.77 6.51
C TYR A 125 7.08 17.29 6.72
N LEU A 126 7.65 16.61 5.72
CA LEU A 126 7.99 15.19 5.81
C LEU A 126 9.03 14.95 6.91
N SER A 127 10.05 15.81 7.04
CA SER A 127 11.03 15.76 8.14
C SER A 127 10.40 15.92 9.52
N SER A 128 9.22 16.54 9.62
CA SER A 128 8.49 16.70 10.88
C SER A 128 7.67 15.47 11.29
N VAL A 129 7.38 14.57 10.35
CA VAL A 129 6.55 13.38 10.56
C VAL A 129 7.31 12.06 10.41
N THR A 130 8.48 12.10 9.78
CA THR A 130 9.36 10.94 9.64
C THR A 130 10.83 11.35 9.64
N GLU A 131 11.70 10.45 10.07
CA GLU A 131 13.15 10.65 10.00
C GLU A 131 13.61 10.55 8.54
N LEU A 132 14.32 11.57 8.06
CA LEU A 132 14.90 11.61 6.72
C LEU A 132 16.43 11.62 6.81
N ILE A 133 17.06 10.59 6.27
CA ILE A 133 18.51 10.43 6.18
C ILE A 133 18.93 10.86 4.78
N LYS A 134 19.85 11.81 4.67
CA LYS A 134 20.31 12.34 3.39
C LYS A 134 21.24 11.36 2.67
N GLU A 135 20.90 10.98 1.44
CA GLU A 135 21.73 10.16 0.55
C GLU A 135 22.40 11.00 -0.53
N SER A 136 21.67 11.96 -1.08
CA SER A 136 22.16 12.90 -2.11
C SER A 136 21.52 14.28 -1.95
N PRO A 137 21.87 15.29 -2.76
CA PRO A 137 21.22 16.61 -2.70
C PRO A 137 19.69 16.55 -2.84
N THR A 138 19.16 15.61 -3.61
CA THR A 138 17.73 15.48 -3.92
C THR A 138 17.13 14.17 -3.41
N LEU A 139 17.90 13.27 -2.81
CA LEU A 139 17.45 11.94 -2.40
C LEU A 139 17.66 11.71 -0.90
N PHE A 140 16.61 11.23 -0.22
CA PHE A 140 16.61 10.97 1.21
C PHE A 140 15.99 9.61 1.50
N LEU A 141 16.61 8.82 2.36
CA LEU A 141 16.04 7.59 2.90
C LEU A 141 15.09 7.94 4.06
N ALA A 142 13.88 7.37 4.04
CA ALA A 142 12.92 7.39 5.14
C ALA A 142 12.85 5.98 5.76
N PRO A 143 13.65 5.65 6.80
CA PRO A 143 13.80 4.28 7.28
C PRO A 143 12.51 3.65 7.79
N SER A 144 11.67 4.44 8.46
CA SER A 144 10.37 4.00 9.01
C SER A 144 9.37 3.60 7.92
N LEU A 145 9.50 4.20 6.72
CA LEU A 145 8.67 3.92 5.55
C LEU A 145 9.31 2.89 4.62
N LYS A 146 10.63 2.68 4.76
CA LYS A 146 11.45 1.85 3.88
C LYS A 146 11.39 2.30 2.42
N LEU A 147 11.50 3.62 2.23
CA LEU A 147 11.45 4.28 0.93
C LEU A 147 12.59 5.28 0.79
N TYR A 148 13.10 5.43 -0.42
CA TYR A 148 13.81 6.63 -0.83
C TYR A 148 12.80 7.66 -1.33
N LEU A 149 12.96 8.91 -0.90
CA LEU A 149 12.12 10.06 -1.25
C LEU A 149 12.97 11.06 -2.04
N SER A 150 12.47 11.44 -3.21
CA SER A 150 13.14 12.39 -4.11
C SER A 150 12.48 13.76 -4.04
N PHE A 151 13.28 14.81 -3.88
CA PHE A 151 12.81 16.19 -3.73
C PHE A 151 13.39 17.11 -4.80
N GLU A 152 12.56 18.03 -5.28
CA GLU A 152 12.95 19.14 -6.14
C GLU A 152 12.22 20.40 -5.67
N ASN A 153 12.93 21.54 -5.56
CA ASN A 153 12.37 22.81 -5.08
C ASN A 153 11.57 22.68 -3.76
N ASN A 154 12.11 21.92 -2.80
CA ASN A 154 11.49 21.61 -1.50
C ASN A 154 10.25 20.71 -1.55
N LEU A 155 9.83 20.21 -2.72
CA LEU A 155 8.65 19.36 -2.89
C LEU A 155 9.04 17.92 -3.20
N LEU A 156 8.28 16.97 -2.65
CA LEU A 156 8.38 15.56 -3.03
C LEU A 156 7.94 15.41 -4.49
N ILE A 157 8.83 14.84 -5.32
CA ILE A 157 8.57 14.58 -6.74
C ILE A 157 8.45 13.09 -7.07
N GLY A 158 8.87 12.22 -6.15
CA GLY A 158 8.83 10.78 -6.36
C GLY A 158 9.37 10.00 -5.18
N PHE A 159 9.12 8.70 -5.18
CA PHE A 159 9.66 7.77 -4.19
C PHE A 159 9.93 6.40 -4.83
N SER A 160 10.81 5.63 -4.20
CA SER A 160 11.10 4.25 -4.58
C SER A 160 11.32 3.40 -3.33
N SER A 161 11.12 2.08 -3.44
CA SER A 161 11.40 1.17 -2.33
C SER A 161 12.88 1.21 -1.97
N SER A 162 13.20 1.30 -0.68
CA SER A 162 14.57 1.08 -0.20
C SER A 162 14.88 -0.42 -0.01
N GLU A 163 13.86 -1.27 -0.18
CA GLU A 163 13.97 -2.73 -0.18
C GLU A 163 13.82 -3.25 -1.61
N TRP A 164 14.40 -4.42 -1.89
CA TRP A 164 14.21 -5.12 -3.16
C TRP A 164 12.76 -5.55 -3.45
N ASN A 165 11.89 -5.50 -2.43
CA ASN A 165 10.51 -5.92 -2.55
C ASN A 165 9.62 -4.80 -3.11
N SER A 166 8.84 -5.15 -4.12
CA SER A 166 7.65 -4.42 -4.55
C SER A 166 6.56 -4.40 -3.46
N THR A 167 5.56 -3.55 -3.64
CA THR A 167 4.37 -3.45 -2.78
C THR A 167 3.62 -4.78 -2.71
N GLU A 168 3.49 -5.47 -3.84
CA GLU A 168 2.85 -6.77 -3.95
C GLU A 168 3.65 -7.87 -3.24
N ALA A 169 4.98 -7.83 -3.36
CA ALA A 169 5.88 -8.73 -2.63
C ALA A 169 5.76 -8.53 -1.11
N LYS A 170 5.73 -7.27 -0.62
CA LYS A 170 5.51 -6.96 0.80
C LYS A 170 4.14 -7.46 1.28
N TRP A 171 3.10 -7.24 0.48
CA TRP A 171 1.75 -7.75 0.78
C TRP A 171 1.73 -9.28 0.89
N LEU A 172 2.31 -10.00 -0.07
CA LEU A 172 2.35 -11.46 -0.04
C LEU A 172 3.17 -11.97 1.14
N LYS A 173 4.31 -11.36 1.43
CA LYS A 173 5.16 -11.72 2.57
C LYS A 173 4.41 -11.64 3.89
N ASN A 174 3.62 -10.58 4.09
CA ASN A 174 2.81 -10.40 5.30
C ASN A 174 1.62 -11.38 5.37
N LEU A 175 1.01 -11.70 4.22
CA LEU A 175 -0.14 -12.60 4.16
C LEU A 175 0.24 -14.08 4.26
N ASN A 176 1.34 -14.48 3.60
CA ASN A 176 1.81 -15.86 3.49
C ASN A 176 3.33 -15.89 3.30
N GLU A 177 4.05 -15.66 4.40
CA GLU A 177 5.52 -15.65 4.45
C GLU A 177 6.15 -16.94 3.89
N LYS A 178 5.49 -18.09 4.08
CA LYS A 178 5.96 -19.37 3.58
C LYS A 178 5.99 -19.40 2.05
N LEU A 179 4.90 -19.00 1.39
CA LEU A 179 4.85 -18.96 -0.07
C LEU A 179 5.87 -17.97 -0.63
N TYR A 180 5.95 -16.79 -0.02
CA TYR A 180 6.93 -15.77 -0.38
C TYR A 180 8.37 -16.28 -0.27
N SER A 181 8.72 -16.95 0.83
CA SER A 181 10.07 -17.49 1.06
C SER A 181 10.43 -18.58 0.06
N ILE A 182 9.47 -19.41 -0.36
CA ILE A 182 9.73 -20.42 -1.40
C ILE A 182 9.94 -19.76 -2.76
N MET A 183 9.20 -18.69 -3.09
CA MET A 183 9.43 -17.92 -4.33
C MET A 183 10.83 -17.31 -4.37
N VAL A 184 11.26 -16.68 -3.28
CA VAL A 184 12.62 -16.11 -3.17
C VAL A 184 13.67 -17.21 -3.33
N SER A 185 13.51 -18.33 -2.62
CA SER A 185 14.44 -19.47 -2.72
C SER A 185 14.52 -20.01 -4.15
N GLU A 186 13.40 -20.09 -4.85
CA GLU A 186 13.36 -20.56 -6.24
C GLU A 186 14.07 -19.58 -7.19
N ALA A 187 13.74 -18.28 -7.14
CA ALA A 187 14.34 -17.27 -8.01
C ALA A 187 15.87 -17.20 -7.81
N THR A 188 16.35 -17.25 -6.57
CA THR A 188 17.79 -17.25 -6.24
C THR A 188 18.53 -18.47 -6.80
N ASN A 189 17.86 -19.60 -7.06
CA ASN A 189 18.49 -20.76 -7.69
C ASN A 189 18.67 -20.62 -9.21
N HIS A 190 17.98 -19.65 -9.83
CA HIS A 190 17.96 -19.46 -11.30
C HIS A 190 18.61 -18.15 -11.75
N HIS A 191 18.82 -17.20 -10.85
CA HIS A 191 19.46 -15.92 -11.11
C HIS A 191 20.83 -15.82 -10.46
N ASP A 192 21.76 -15.14 -11.12
CA ASP A 192 23.17 -15.06 -10.71
C ASP A 192 23.39 -14.01 -9.60
N ASN A 193 22.40 -13.15 -9.38
CA ASN A 193 22.45 -12.06 -8.41
C ASN A 193 21.07 -11.86 -7.74
N GLU A 194 21.10 -11.24 -6.56
CA GLU A 194 19.90 -10.98 -5.75
C GLU A 194 18.94 -10.01 -6.43
N LEU A 195 19.45 -9.03 -7.17
CA LEU A 195 18.66 -8.02 -7.89
C LEU A 195 17.66 -8.68 -8.85
N ASP A 196 18.16 -9.50 -9.76
CA ASP A 196 17.34 -10.17 -10.76
C ASP A 196 16.39 -11.20 -10.10
N ALA A 197 16.86 -11.90 -9.06
CA ALA A 197 16.03 -12.84 -8.31
C ALA A 197 14.83 -12.13 -7.68
N MET A 198 15.05 -10.95 -7.10
CA MET A 198 13.98 -10.18 -6.47
C MET A 198 13.05 -9.54 -7.51
N GLU A 199 13.56 -9.16 -8.68
CA GLU A 199 12.72 -8.73 -9.81
C GLU A 199 11.77 -9.85 -10.27
N GLU A 200 12.24 -11.10 -10.39
CA GLU A 200 11.36 -12.25 -10.66
C GLU A 200 10.29 -12.39 -9.57
N VAL A 201 10.68 -12.34 -8.30
CA VAL A 201 9.74 -12.44 -7.15
C VAL A 201 8.68 -11.36 -7.22
N ASN A 202 9.07 -10.12 -7.53
CA ASN A 202 8.15 -9.00 -7.67
C ASN A 202 7.13 -9.24 -8.79
N ILE A 203 7.58 -9.69 -9.96
CA ILE A 203 6.71 -9.99 -11.11
C ILE A 203 5.75 -11.14 -10.78
N GLN A 204 6.22 -12.19 -10.09
CA GLN A 204 5.34 -13.28 -9.61
C GLN A 204 4.29 -12.76 -8.62
N CYS A 205 4.65 -11.88 -7.68
CA CYS A 205 3.72 -11.30 -6.71
C CYS A 205 2.69 -10.38 -7.37
N GLN A 206 3.11 -9.59 -8.37
CA GLN A 206 2.22 -8.79 -9.20
C GLN A 206 1.24 -9.68 -9.98
N ALA A 207 1.71 -10.80 -10.52
CA ALA A 207 0.85 -11.75 -11.22
C ALA A 207 -0.26 -12.30 -10.31
N ILE A 208 0.04 -12.64 -9.06
CA ILE A 208 -0.96 -13.11 -8.08
C ILE A 208 -2.11 -12.10 -7.92
N ARG A 209 -1.78 -10.81 -7.81
CA ARG A 209 -2.79 -9.75 -7.63
C ARG A 209 -3.70 -9.59 -8.85
N ASN A 210 -3.20 -9.91 -10.03
CA ASN A 210 -3.93 -9.80 -11.30
C ASN A 210 -4.69 -11.09 -11.69
N ILE A 211 -4.52 -12.20 -10.96
CA ILE A 211 -5.27 -13.44 -11.20
C ILE A 211 -6.57 -13.44 -10.37
N PRO A 212 -7.75 -13.59 -11.01
CA PRO A 212 -9.01 -13.74 -10.29
C PRO A 212 -8.97 -14.94 -9.34
N ASN A 213 -9.30 -14.69 -8.07
CA ASN A 213 -9.28 -15.70 -7.00
C ASN A 213 -7.97 -16.52 -6.99
N ALA A 214 -6.81 -15.87 -7.12
CA ALA A 214 -5.50 -16.52 -7.34
C ALA A 214 -5.31 -17.85 -6.61
N MET A 215 -5.54 -17.90 -5.30
CA MET A 215 -5.33 -19.11 -4.48
C MET A 215 -6.37 -20.23 -4.66
N LYS A 216 -7.51 -19.94 -5.28
CA LYS A 216 -8.58 -20.89 -5.63
C LYS A 216 -8.80 -20.99 -7.13
N ASN A 217 -7.85 -20.49 -7.92
CA ASN A 217 -8.01 -20.40 -9.35
C ASN A 217 -8.06 -21.80 -9.98
N ILE A 218 -9.00 -22.01 -10.91
CA ILE A 218 -9.22 -23.33 -11.53
C ILE A 218 -8.00 -23.83 -12.32
N HIS A 219 -7.11 -22.94 -12.75
CA HIS A 219 -5.93 -23.26 -13.52
C HIS A 219 -4.69 -23.56 -12.66
N ILE A 220 -4.73 -23.32 -11.34
CA ILE A 220 -3.60 -23.61 -10.43
C ILE A 220 -3.01 -25.02 -10.64
N PRO A 221 -3.82 -26.10 -10.74
CA PRO A 221 -3.28 -27.45 -10.85
C PRO A 221 -2.37 -27.62 -12.07
N MET A 222 -2.64 -26.91 -13.17
CA MET A 222 -1.88 -26.97 -14.41
C MET A 222 -0.52 -26.24 -14.33
N HIS A 223 -0.36 -25.34 -13.36
CA HIS A 223 0.85 -24.52 -13.17
C HIS A 223 1.59 -24.86 -11.86
N SER A 224 1.23 -25.98 -11.23
CA SER A 224 1.88 -26.49 -10.02
C SER A 224 3.30 -26.96 -10.33
N LYS A 225 4.24 -26.60 -9.45
CA LYS A 225 5.63 -27.04 -9.49
C LYS A 225 5.88 -28.16 -8.47
N PRO A 226 6.91 -29.00 -8.67
CA PRO A 226 7.23 -30.10 -7.74
C PRO A 226 7.53 -29.66 -6.29
N ASN A 227 7.99 -28.42 -6.10
CA ASN A 227 8.26 -27.82 -4.78
C ASN A 227 6.99 -27.32 -4.06
N GLY A 228 5.80 -27.52 -4.64
CA GLY A 228 4.52 -27.08 -4.07
C GLY A 228 4.20 -25.60 -4.29
N THR A 229 4.96 -24.89 -5.13
CA THR A 229 4.62 -23.54 -5.60
C THR A 229 3.91 -23.57 -6.95
N TYR A 230 3.53 -22.40 -7.44
CA TYR A 230 2.86 -22.21 -8.71
C TYR A 230 3.62 -21.16 -9.52
N ASN A 231 3.68 -21.34 -10.84
CA ASN A 231 4.16 -20.27 -11.71
C ASN A 231 3.01 -19.29 -11.99
N PHE A 232 2.79 -18.33 -11.09
CA PHE A 232 1.69 -17.37 -11.21
C PHE A 232 1.84 -16.47 -12.44
N TYR A 233 3.07 -16.11 -12.80
CA TYR A 233 3.33 -15.38 -14.04
C TYR A 233 2.84 -16.17 -15.27
N ASN A 234 3.24 -17.43 -15.42
CA ASN A 234 2.80 -18.26 -16.54
C ASN A 234 1.30 -18.56 -16.50
N LEU A 235 0.70 -18.70 -15.32
CA LEU A 235 -0.75 -18.84 -15.15
C LEU A 235 -1.48 -17.59 -15.69
N LEU A 236 -1.04 -16.41 -15.26
CA LEU A 236 -1.59 -15.15 -15.74
C LEU A 236 -1.44 -15.02 -17.26
N ALA A 237 -0.24 -15.25 -17.79
CA ALA A 237 0.06 -15.18 -19.21
C ALA A 237 -0.81 -16.16 -20.03
N ALA A 238 -0.95 -17.41 -19.58
CA ALA A 238 -1.70 -18.43 -20.31
C ALA A 238 -3.22 -18.20 -20.33
N HIS A 239 -3.79 -17.64 -19.25
CA HIS A 239 -5.24 -17.64 -19.03
C HIS A 239 -5.90 -16.26 -18.99
N TYR A 240 -5.17 -15.19 -18.68
CA TYR A 240 -5.77 -13.89 -18.37
C TYR A 240 -5.11 -12.69 -19.06
N ASN A 241 -3.80 -12.74 -19.36
CA ASN A 241 -3.04 -11.57 -19.82
C ASN A 241 -2.09 -11.88 -20.99
N ARG A 242 -2.57 -12.63 -21.99
CA ARG A 242 -1.75 -13.07 -23.13
C ARG A 242 -1.02 -11.93 -23.86
N LYS A 243 -1.71 -10.82 -24.09
CA LYS A 243 -1.22 -9.77 -25.02
C LYS A 243 -0.17 -8.82 -24.43
N ASN A 244 0.12 -8.90 -23.14
CA ASN A 244 1.07 -8.00 -22.46
C ASN A 244 2.36 -8.70 -22.04
N THR A 245 2.58 -9.95 -22.48
CA THR A 245 3.77 -10.72 -22.13
C THR A 245 4.78 -10.67 -23.27
N SER A 246 5.93 -10.05 -23.04
CA SER A 246 7.06 -10.06 -24.00
C SER A 246 7.89 -11.34 -23.85
N ILE A 247 8.57 -11.75 -24.94
CA ILE A 247 9.45 -12.93 -24.94
C ILE A 247 10.66 -12.73 -24.03
N ASP A 248 11.18 -11.50 -23.93
CA ASP A 248 12.33 -11.19 -23.07
C ASP A 248 11.97 -11.31 -21.59
N GLU A 249 10.84 -10.72 -21.17
CA GLU A 249 10.31 -10.88 -19.81
C GLU A 249 9.98 -12.34 -19.53
N PHE A 250 9.39 -13.06 -20.50
CA PHE A 250 9.10 -14.48 -20.34
C PHE A 250 10.35 -15.32 -20.14
N LYS A 251 11.41 -15.09 -20.93
CA LYS A 251 12.70 -15.78 -20.81
C LYS A 251 13.40 -15.42 -19.50
N PHE A 252 13.28 -14.17 -19.04
CA PHE A 252 13.79 -13.73 -17.75
C PHE A 252 13.12 -14.49 -16.60
N ILE A 253 11.79 -14.44 -16.51
CA ILE A 253 11.04 -15.10 -15.43
C ILE A 253 11.20 -16.62 -15.44
N ASN A 254 11.33 -17.22 -16.62
CA ASN A 254 11.51 -18.66 -16.76
C ASN A 254 12.97 -19.07 -16.96
N LYS A 255 13.94 -18.23 -16.57
CA LYS A 255 15.38 -18.53 -16.71
C LYS A 255 15.70 -19.91 -16.13
N GLY A 256 16.36 -20.75 -16.95
CA GLY A 256 16.69 -22.13 -16.61
C GLY A 256 15.51 -23.10 -16.49
N ARG A 257 14.28 -22.66 -16.79
CA ARG A 257 13.02 -23.42 -16.62
C ARG A 257 12.21 -23.55 -17.91
N PHE A 258 12.62 -22.90 -19.00
CA PHE A 258 12.02 -23.09 -20.32
C PHE A 258 12.89 -23.96 -21.23
N ILE A 259 12.27 -24.58 -22.23
CA ILE A 259 12.92 -25.24 -23.36
C ILE A 259 12.59 -24.43 -24.62
N GLU A 260 13.61 -23.97 -25.34
CA GLU A 260 13.40 -23.32 -26.65
C GLU A 260 13.15 -24.40 -27.70
N LEU A 261 11.94 -24.44 -28.27
CA LEU A 261 11.58 -25.36 -29.35
C LEU A 261 11.95 -24.75 -30.70
N TYR A 262 11.67 -23.45 -30.85
CA TYR A 262 11.98 -22.61 -32.00
C TYR A 262 12.25 -21.17 -31.51
N PRO A 263 12.82 -20.26 -32.32
CA PRO A 263 13.18 -18.91 -31.87
C PRO A 263 12.07 -18.12 -31.16
N ASN A 264 10.80 -18.35 -31.51
CA ASN A 264 9.64 -17.72 -30.91
C ASN A 264 8.66 -18.73 -30.28
N GLU A 265 9.09 -19.96 -30.02
CA GLU A 265 8.26 -20.99 -29.38
C GLU A 265 8.99 -21.58 -28.18
N LEU A 266 8.47 -21.32 -26.98
CA LEU A 266 9.08 -21.73 -25.72
C LEU A 266 8.15 -22.68 -24.99
N GLN A 267 8.69 -23.76 -24.42
CA GLN A 267 7.95 -24.68 -23.58
C GLN A 267 8.29 -24.45 -22.10
N VAL A 268 7.28 -24.37 -21.24
CA VAL A 268 7.44 -24.43 -19.77
C VAL A 268 6.41 -25.40 -19.20
N GLY A 269 6.89 -26.44 -18.52
CA GLY A 269 6.03 -27.54 -18.05
C GLY A 269 5.24 -28.16 -19.21
N ASN A 270 3.92 -28.19 -19.05
CA ASN A 270 3.00 -28.75 -20.05
C ASN A 270 2.50 -27.71 -21.06
N PHE A 271 3.03 -26.48 -21.07
CA PHE A 271 2.56 -25.43 -21.96
C PHE A 271 3.62 -25.04 -23.00
N ILE A 272 3.18 -24.78 -24.22
CA ILE A 272 3.96 -24.19 -25.29
C ILE A 272 3.43 -22.77 -25.53
N TYR A 273 4.33 -21.79 -25.49
CA TYR A 273 4.07 -20.36 -25.64
C TYR A 273 4.66 -19.91 -26.97
N LYS A 274 3.81 -19.36 -27.84
CA LYS A 274 4.22 -18.83 -29.15
C LYS A 274 4.19 -17.32 -29.15
N PHE A 275 5.30 -16.73 -29.52
CA PHE A 275 5.48 -15.28 -29.59
C PHE A 275 5.42 -14.83 -31.05
N SER A 276 4.79 -13.68 -31.26
CA SER A 276 4.77 -12.99 -32.55
C SER A 276 6.17 -12.53 -32.96
N THR A 277 6.32 -12.09 -34.21
CA THR A 277 7.59 -11.55 -34.74
C THR A 277 8.06 -10.28 -34.03
N VAL A 278 7.15 -9.56 -33.35
CA VAL A 278 7.47 -8.39 -32.51
C VAL A 278 7.76 -8.76 -31.06
N GLY A 279 7.85 -10.07 -30.75
CA GLY A 279 8.23 -10.56 -29.43
C GLY A 279 7.11 -10.59 -28.38
N MET A 280 5.85 -10.43 -28.77
CA MET A 280 4.71 -10.48 -27.84
C MET A 280 4.01 -11.84 -27.91
N LEU A 281 3.57 -12.37 -26.76
CA LEU A 281 2.88 -13.65 -26.66
C LEU A 281 1.55 -13.62 -27.44
N ASP A 282 1.40 -14.54 -28.38
CA ASP A 282 0.26 -14.62 -29.31
C ASP A 282 -0.63 -15.83 -28.97
N GLU A 283 -0.02 -17.01 -28.81
CA GLU A 283 -0.74 -18.26 -28.59
C GLU A 283 -0.14 -19.08 -27.45
N VAL A 284 -0.99 -19.85 -26.76
CA VAL A 284 -0.58 -20.78 -25.70
C VAL A 284 -1.31 -22.10 -25.90
N PHE A 285 -0.54 -23.19 -25.95
CA PHE A 285 -1.02 -24.55 -26.15
C PHE A 285 -0.70 -25.40 -24.94
N LEU A 286 -1.65 -26.24 -24.53
CA LEU A 286 -1.34 -27.36 -23.64
C LEU A 286 -0.74 -28.47 -24.50
N ARG A 287 0.45 -28.93 -24.14
CA ARG A 287 1.07 -30.11 -24.75
C ARG A 287 0.24 -31.31 -24.32
N GLU A 288 -0.45 -31.92 -25.27
CA GLU A 288 -1.09 -33.22 -25.03
C GLU A 288 0.01 -34.21 -24.62
N SER A 289 -0.21 -34.89 -23.49
CA SER A 289 0.62 -36.00 -23.08
C SER A 289 0.53 -37.04 -24.19
N SER A 290 1.62 -37.23 -24.93
CA SER A 290 1.81 -38.42 -25.73
C SER A 290 1.96 -39.58 -24.75
N ASP A 291 0.87 -40.33 -24.57
CA ASP A 291 0.86 -41.66 -23.97
C ASP A 291 1.85 -42.60 -24.68
#